data_AF-A0A8D2Q6D1-F1
#
_entry.id   AF-A0A8D2Q6D1-F1
#
_cell.length_a   1.000
_cell.length_b   1.000
_cell.length_c   1.000
_cell.angle_alpha   90.00
_cell.angle_beta   90.00
_cell.angle_gamma   90.00
#
_symmetry.space_group_name_H-M   'P 1'
#
loop_
_entity.id
_entity.type
_entity.pdbx_description
1 polymer ?
#
loop_
_entity_poly.entity_id
_entity_poly.type
_entity_poly.pdbx_seq_one_letter_code
_entity_poly.pdbx_strand_id
1 'polypeptide(L)'
;TRWPRRPLLTRSVSVFLIPGLFLNCGLFLAEAPVIRNKCNIKKACPSNTFAFKIVSGAANVIGPFMCFDNVTVMSNIKNNIGRGLNIALVNGSTGQVIKSNAFDMYSGDVKHLLDFLKPIKKGTLVLMAAYDDPATKLNDEARNLIAELGSSYASKLGFRDNWIFIGGKGIKDKSPFEQYLKNDKQTNKYDGWPEVLEMEGCVPKKLD
;
A
#
# COMPACT_ATOMS: atom_id res chain seq x y z
N THR A 1 43.50 -9.02 56.41
CA THR A 1 43.79 -10.46 56.21
C THR A 1 43.28 -10.86 54.83
N ARG A 2 44.20 -11.43 54.04
CA ARG A 2 44.14 -11.63 52.58
C ARG A 2 44.17 -13.15 52.35
N TRP A 3 43.24 -13.71 51.59
CA TRP A 3 43.20 -15.10 51.09
C TRP A 3 42.45 -15.11 49.74
N PRO A 4 42.72 -16.07 48.82
CA PRO A 4 43.45 -15.75 47.60
C PRO A 4 42.61 -15.96 46.32
N ARG A 5 43.00 -15.23 45.27
CA ARG A 5 42.53 -15.46 43.90
C ARG A 5 43.14 -16.77 43.38
N ARG A 6 42.30 -17.67 42.88
CA ARG A 6 42.75 -18.85 42.13
C ARG A 6 43.28 -18.42 40.75
N PRO A 7 44.32 -19.08 40.21
CA PRO A 7 44.88 -18.75 38.90
C PRO A 7 43.98 -19.26 37.78
N LEU A 8 43.77 -18.44 36.75
CA LEU A 8 43.36 -18.93 35.44
C LEU A 8 44.47 -19.79 34.86
N LEU A 9 44.20 -21.07 34.62
CA LEU A 9 45.03 -21.88 33.74
C LEU A 9 44.88 -21.34 32.32
N THR A 10 45.88 -20.58 31.87
CA THR A 10 46.13 -20.33 30.45
C THR A 10 46.65 -21.61 29.82
N ARG A 11 45.77 -22.38 29.17
CA ARG A 11 46.20 -23.41 28.23
C ARG A 11 46.72 -22.71 26.98
N SER A 12 48.04 -22.65 26.85
CA SER A 12 48.71 -22.28 25.60
C SER A 12 48.42 -23.37 24.57
N VAL A 13 47.61 -23.07 23.56
CA VAL A 13 47.42 -23.94 22.39
C VAL A 13 48.44 -23.47 21.36
N SER A 14 49.53 -24.23 21.23
CA SER A 14 50.49 -24.05 20.15
C SER A 14 49.79 -24.36 18.83
N VAL A 15 49.56 -23.35 18.00
CA VAL A 15 49.07 -23.49 16.64
C VAL A 15 50.24 -23.95 15.77
N PHE A 16 50.33 -25.25 15.52
CA PHE A 16 51.13 -25.77 14.41
C PHE A 16 50.38 -25.46 13.10
N LEU A 17 50.89 -24.51 12.33
CA LEU A 17 50.44 -24.26 10.96
C LEU A 17 50.93 -25.42 10.08
N ILE A 18 50.04 -26.37 9.79
CA ILE A 18 50.18 -27.26 8.64
C ILE A 18 49.56 -26.53 7.44
N PRO A 19 50.33 -26.20 6.38
CA PRO A 19 49.79 -25.58 5.20
C PRO A 19 49.03 -26.63 4.37
N GLY A 20 47.74 -26.38 4.13
CA GLY A 20 46.96 -27.09 3.12
C GLY A 20 45.89 -28.02 3.68
N LEU A 21 44.76 -27.46 4.08
CA LEU A 21 43.38 -27.88 3.75
C LEU A 21 42.43 -27.01 4.60
N PHE A 22 42.06 -25.84 4.10
CA PHE A 22 40.98 -25.05 4.71
C PHE A 22 39.64 -25.63 4.27
N LEU A 23 39.14 -26.63 4.99
CA LEU A 23 37.72 -26.97 4.93
C LEU A 23 36.97 -26.00 5.86
N ASN A 24 36.60 -24.86 5.30
CA ASN A 24 35.87 -23.81 6.01
C ASN A 24 34.40 -24.25 6.17
N CYS A 25 34.11 -25.08 7.16
CA CYS A 25 32.74 -25.39 7.54
C CYS A 25 32.22 -24.25 8.44
N GLY A 26 31.92 -23.12 7.80
CA GLY A 26 31.22 -22.02 8.43
C GLY A 26 29.83 -22.49 8.87
N LEU A 27 29.55 -22.35 10.16
CA LEU A 27 28.24 -22.56 10.74
C LEU A 27 27.29 -21.49 10.17
N PHE A 28 26.65 -21.78 9.04
CA PHE A 28 25.58 -20.95 8.50
C PHE A 28 24.39 -21.04 9.45
N LEU A 29 24.17 -20.00 10.27
CA LEU A 29 22.86 -19.76 10.87
C LEU A 29 21.90 -19.46 9.72
N ALA A 30 21.14 -20.47 9.28
CA ALA A 30 20.03 -20.24 8.39
C ALA A 30 19.02 -19.35 9.12
N GLU A 31 18.84 -18.11 8.67
CA GLU A 31 17.75 -17.27 9.15
C GLU A 31 16.43 -18.01 8.94
N ALA A 32 15.65 -18.18 10.02
CA ALA A 32 14.35 -18.82 9.94
C ALA A 32 13.49 -18.07 8.90
N PRO A 33 12.78 -18.78 8.00
CA PRO A 33 11.97 -18.12 6.98
C PRO A 33 10.93 -17.23 7.66
N VAL A 34 11.04 -15.92 7.45
CA VAL A 34 10.04 -14.96 7.93
C VAL A 34 8.74 -15.25 7.18
N ILE A 35 7.78 -15.88 7.85
CA ILE A 35 6.44 -16.09 7.31
C ILE A 35 5.78 -14.72 7.17
N ARG A 36 5.73 -14.20 5.94
CA ARG A 36 5.08 -12.93 5.64
C ARG A 36 3.63 -13.17 5.25
N ASN A 37 2.73 -12.42 5.87
CA ASN A 37 1.34 -12.38 5.43
C ASN A 37 1.26 -11.79 4.02
N LYS A 38 0.19 -12.10 3.29
CA LYS A 38 -0.08 -11.51 1.98
C LYS A 38 -0.02 -9.98 2.04
N CYS A 39 0.62 -9.35 1.06
CA CYS A 39 0.87 -7.90 1.04
C CYS A 39 1.68 -7.36 2.24
N ASN A 40 2.37 -8.23 2.98
CA ASN A 40 3.14 -7.90 4.19
C ASN A 40 2.33 -7.16 5.26
N ILE A 41 1.03 -7.46 5.38
CA ILE A 41 0.17 -6.87 6.41
C ILE A 41 0.48 -7.45 7.80
N LYS A 42 0.18 -6.70 8.87
CA LYS A 42 0.53 -7.11 10.25
C LYS A 42 -0.20 -8.36 10.72
N LYS A 43 -1.47 -8.53 10.33
CA LYS A 43 -2.33 -9.64 10.77
C LYS A 43 -2.80 -10.45 9.57
N ALA A 44 -2.74 -11.77 9.66
CA ALA A 44 -3.30 -12.64 8.63
C ALA A 44 -4.82 -12.43 8.48
N CYS A 45 -5.30 -12.51 7.25
CA CYS A 45 -6.72 -12.37 6.95
C CYS A 45 -7.48 -13.70 7.16
N PRO A 46 -8.73 -13.66 7.65
CA PRO A 46 -9.55 -14.85 7.78
C PRO A 46 -9.96 -15.42 6.40
N SER A 47 -10.45 -16.66 6.39
CA SER A 47 -11.03 -17.29 5.20
C SER A 47 -12.12 -16.41 4.57
N ASN A 48 -12.32 -16.54 3.26
CA ASN A 48 -13.29 -15.75 2.49
C ASN A 48 -13.08 -14.23 2.53
N THR A 49 -11.84 -13.79 2.69
CA THR A 49 -11.44 -12.39 2.51
C THR A 49 -10.22 -12.27 1.59
N PHE A 50 -9.95 -11.06 1.11
CA PHE A 50 -8.75 -10.70 0.38
C PHE A 50 -7.91 -9.72 1.21
N ALA A 51 -6.61 -10.01 1.34
CA ALA A 51 -5.67 -9.09 1.97
C ALA A 51 -5.41 -7.89 1.06
N PHE A 52 -5.27 -6.68 1.64
CA PHE A 52 -4.83 -5.51 0.89
C PHE A 52 -3.90 -4.63 1.69
N LYS A 53 -3.10 -3.84 0.97
CA LYS A 53 -2.33 -2.71 1.50
C LYS A 53 -2.34 -1.58 0.49
N ILE A 54 -2.77 -0.39 0.90
CA ILE A 54 -2.76 0.83 0.10
C ILE A 54 -1.98 1.89 0.85
N VAL A 55 -1.06 2.53 0.13
CA VAL A 55 -0.29 3.68 0.59
C VAL A 55 -0.43 4.78 -0.44
N SER A 56 -0.78 5.98 -0.01
CA SER A 56 -0.83 7.16 -0.89
C SER A 56 0.56 7.60 -1.34
N GLY A 57 0.63 8.57 -2.24
CA GLY A 57 1.88 9.29 -2.51
C GLY A 57 2.34 10.14 -1.32
N ALA A 58 3.65 10.44 -1.29
CA ALA A 58 4.30 11.41 -0.42
C ALA A 58 4.68 12.64 -1.24
N ALA A 59 3.92 13.73 -1.06
CA ALA A 59 3.99 14.92 -1.89
C ALA A 59 3.97 14.55 -3.39
N ASN A 60 4.91 15.07 -4.16
CA ASN A 60 5.15 14.75 -5.57
C ASN A 60 6.39 13.86 -5.80
N VAL A 61 7.03 13.35 -4.74
CA VAL A 61 8.34 12.66 -4.83
C VAL A 61 8.20 11.15 -4.85
N ILE A 62 7.40 10.59 -3.92
CA ILE A 62 7.19 9.15 -3.82
C ILE A 62 5.74 8.88 -4.20
N GLY A 63 5.52 8.13 -5.27
CA GLY A 63 4.18 7.76 -5.67
C GLY A 63 3.55 6.64 -4.82
N PRO A 64 2.27 6.33 -5.09
CA PRO A 64 1.49 5.43 -4.26
C PRO A 64 1.88 3.96 -4.47
N PHE A 65 1.48 3.14 -3.51
CA PHE A 65 1.65 1.69 -3.55
C PHE A 65 0.33 0.99 -3.28
N MET A 66 -0.04 0.03 -4.12
CA MET A 66 -1.23 -0.80 -3.94
C MET A 66 -0.89 -2.28 -4.12
N CYS A 67 -1.20 -3.06 -3.09
CA CYS A 67 -1.16 -4.51 -3.11
C CYS A 67 -2.54 -5.09 -2.81
N PHE A 68 -2.93 -6.10 -3.57
CA PHE A 68 -4.17 -6.84 -3.38
C PHE A 68 -3.93 -8.34 -3.52
N ASP A 69 -4.32 -9.10 -2.50
CA ASP A 69 -4.11 -10.54 -2.33
C ASP A 69 -2.71 -11.04 -2.72
N ASN A 70 -1.67 -10.34 -2.25
CA ASN A 70 -0.25 -10.57 -2.52
C ASN A 70 0.24 -10.22 -3.93
N VAL A 71 -0.60 -9.59 -4.74
CA VAL A 71 -0.23 -9.05 -6.05
C VAL A 71 -0.01 -7.55 -5.92
N THR A 72 1.20 -7.07 -6.24
CA THR A 72 1.45 -5.63 -6.40
C THR A 72 0.76 -5.12 -7.67
N VAL A 73 -0.28 -4.30 -7.48
CA VAL A 73 -1.13 -3.80 -8.55
C VAL A 73 -0.59 -2.50 -9.14
N MET A 74 -0.22 -1.54 -8.30
CA MET A 74 0.37 -0.27 -8.71
C MET A 74 1.54 0.10 -7.79
N SER A 75 2.66 0.54 -8.37
CA SER A 75 3.85 1.01 -7.63
C SER A 75 4.84 1.73 -8.54
N ASN A 76 5.77 2.48 -7.95
CA ASN A 76 6.90 3.08 -8.68
C ASN A 76 7.70 2.04 -9.47
N ILE A 77 7.93 0.86 -8.87
CA ILE A 77 8.71 -0.23 -9.50
C ILE A 77 8.01 -0.77 -10.75
N LYS A 78 6.68 -0.83 -10.75
CA LYS A 78 5.89 -1.23 -11.92
C LYS A 78 5.76 -0.14 -12.98
N ASN A 79 6.23 1.08 -12.68
CA ASN A 79 6.15 2.24 -13.57
C ASN A 79 4.73 2.48 -14.14
N ASN A 80 3.70 2.27 -13.31
CA ASN A 80 2.29 2.35 -13.71
C ASN A 80 1.47 3.27 -12.81
N ILE A 81 2.13 4.26 -12.22
CA ILE A 81 1.55 5.28 -11.35
C ILE A 81 1.76 6.67 -11.95
N GLY A 82 0.96 7.64 -11.51
CA GLY A 82 1.08 9.02 -11.95
C GLY A 82 0.41 9.98 -10.99
N ARG A 83 0.71 11.28 -11.14
CA ARG A 83 0.03 12.35 -10.40
C ARG A 83 -1.49 12.21 -10.54
N GLY A 84 -2.22 12.57 -9.49
CA GLY A 84 -3.67 12.53 -9.42
C GLY A 84 -4.21 11.27 -8.75
N LEU A 85 -5.23 10.68 -9.36
CA LEU A 85 -5.90 9.49 -8.85
C LEU A 85 -5.33 8.22 -9.49
N ASN A 86 -4.80 7.33 -8.69
CA ASN A 86 -4.31 6.02 -9.11
C ASN A 86 -5.37 4.99 -8.76
N ILE A 87 -5.95 4.32 -9.76
CA ILE A 87 -7.15 3.50 -9.60
C ILE A 87 -6.89 2.08 -10.10
N ALA A 88 -7.23 1.08 -9.28
CA ALA A 88 -7.22 -0.32 -9.65
C ALA A 88 -8.61 -0.95 -9.50
N LEU A 89 -9.04 -1.68 -10.53
CA LEU A 89 -10.27 -2.47 -10.52
C LEU A 89 -9.95 -3.93 -10.31
N VAL A 90 -10.67 -4.56 -9.40
CA VAL A 90 -10.49 -5.96 -9.02
C VAL A 90 -11.84 -6.68 -9.03
N ASN A 91 -11.87 -7.91 -9.52
CA ASN A 91 -13.06 -8.75 -9.43
C ASN A 91 -13.33 -9.11 -7.96
N GLY A 92 -14.50 -8.75 -7.43
CA GLY A 92 -14.83 -8.97 -6.01
C GLY A 92 -15.06 -10.42 -5.59
N SER A 93 -15.25 -11.34 -6.54
CA SER A 93 -15.42 -12.78 -6.27
C SER A 93 -14.08 -13.52 -6.37
N THR A 94 -13.27 -13.22 -7.40
CA THR A 94 -12.02 -13.95 -7.69
C THR A 94 -10.76 -13.27 -7.15
N GLY A 95 -10.80 -11.97 -6.89
CA GLY A 95 -9.64 -11.16 -6.49
C GLY A 95 -8.68 -10.84 -7.63
N GLN A 96 -9.03 -11.18 -8.88
CA GLN A 96 -8.20 -10.90 -10.05
C GLN A 96 -8.27 -9.42 -10.43
N VAL A 97 -7.11 -8.83 -10.70
CA VAL A 97 -7.01 -7.46 -11.23
C VAL A 97 -7.58 -7.42 -12.64
N ILE A 98 -8.54 -6.53 -12.88
CA ILE A 98 -9.21 -6.33 -14.17
C ILE A 98 -8.45 -5.30 -15.00
N LYS A 99 -8.22 -4.11 -14.42
CA LYS A 99 -7.49 -3.00 -15.04
C LYS A 99 -6.99 -2.04 -13.97
N SER A 100 -5.90 -1.33 -14.25
CA SER A 100 -5.42 -0.22 -13.42
C SER A 100 -4.94 0.93 -14.29
N ASN A 101 -5.08 2.16 -13.81
CA ASN A 101 -4.59 3.35 -14.50
C ASN A 101 -4.42 4.53 -13.53
N ALA A 102 -3.65 5.54 -13.95
CA ALA A 102 -3.51 6.81 -13.24
C ALA A 102 -4.17 7.95 -14.04
N PHE A 103 -4.79 8.88 -13.34
CA PHE A 103 -5.52 10.00 -13.93
C PHE A 103 -5.01 11.32 -13.33
N ASP A 104 -4.36 12.15 -14.15
CA ASP A 104 -3.84 13.46 -13.73
C ASP A 104 -4.97 14.44 -13.43
N MET A 105 -5.26 14.62 -12.14
CA MET A 105 -6.30 15.53 -11.66
C MET A 105 -5.79 16.96 -11.41
N TYR A 106 -4.56 17.29 -11.80
CA TYR A 106 -4.04 18.66 -11.74
C TYR A 106 -4.09 19.34 -13.11
N SER A 107 -3.47 18.72 -14.12
CA SER A 107 -3.40 19.29 -15.49
C SER A 107 -4.04 18.43 -16.57
N GLY A 108 -4.51 17.23 -16.24
CA GLY A 108 -5.15 16.33 -17.19
C GLY A 108 -6.61 16.66 -17.49
N ASP A 109 -7.21 15.84 -18.36
CA ASP A 109 -8.63 15.88 -18.69
C ASP A 109 -9.43 14.86 -17.86
N VAL A 110 -10.43 15.36 -17.12
CA VAL A 110 -11.35 14.56 -16.30
C VAL A 110 -12.15 13.55 -17.13
N LYS A 111 -12.32 13.78 -18.45
CA LYS A 111 -13.01 12.85 -19.35
C LYS A 111 -12.43 11.44 -19.31
N HIS A 112 -11.10 11.30 -19.21
CA HIS A 112 -10.45 9.99 -19.13
C HIS A 112 -10.83 9.23 -17.85
N LEU A 113 -10.99 9.94 -16.73
CA LEU A 113 -11.46 9.34 -15.48
C LEU A 113 -12.92 8.89 -15.62
N LEU A 114 -13.78 9.73 -16.20
CA LEU A 114 -15.19 9.42 -16.43
C LEU A 114 -15.36 8.19 -17.33
N ASP A 115 -14.63 8.14 -18.45
CA ASP A 115 -14.61 7.01 -19.39
C ASP A 115 -14.11 5.72 -18.70
N PHE A 116 -13.27 5.83 -17.68
CA PHE A 116 -12.80 4.69 -16.89
C PHE A 116 -13.82 4.22 -15.84
N LEU A 117 -14.51 5.14 -15.16
CA LEU A 117 -15.44 4.88 -14.06
C LEU A 117 -16.84 4.42 -14.51
N LYS A 118 -17.39 5.00 -15.58
CA LYS A 118 -18.73 4.68 -16.10
C LYS A 118 -18.95 3.20 -16.43
N PRO A 119 -18.02 2.48 -17.10
CA PRO A 119 -18.24 1.08 -17.46
C PRO A 119 -17.98 0.09 -16.32
N ILE A 120 -17.71 0.54 -15.09
CA ILE A 120 -17.48 -0.36 -13.95
C ILE A 120 -18.75 -1.17 -13.66
N LYS A 121 -18.60 -2.50 -13.70
CA LYS A 121 -19.71 -3.44 -13.46
C LYS A 121 -19.90 -3.72 -11.98
N LYS A 122 -21.14 -4.00 -11.58
CA LYS A 122 -21.49 -4.44 -10.22
C LYS A 122 -20.61 -5.63 -9.79
N GLY A 123 -20.16 -5.64 -8.54
CA GLY A 123 -19.27 -6.67 -8.00
C GLY A 123 -17.78 -6.42 -8.27
N THR A 124 -17.43 -5.31 -8.91
CA THR A 124 -16.03 -4.85 -9.01
C THR A 124 -15.64 -4.07 -7.76
N LEU A 125 -14.53 -4.45 -7.14
CA LEU A 125 -13.84 -3.66 -6.12
C LEU A 125 -13.01 -2.57 -6.79
N VAL A 126 -12.98 -1.39 -6.18
CA VAL A 126 -12.29 -0.21 -6.73
C VAL A 126 -11.33 0.34 -5.67
N LEU A 127 -10.04 0.18 -5.89
CA LEU A 127 -8.99 0.72 -5.04
C LEU A 127 -8.54 2.06 -5.62
N MET A 128 -8.40 3.08 -4.79
CA MET A 128 -7.92 4.40 -5.18
C MET A 128 -6.86 4.91 -4.21
N ALA A 129 -5.82 5.55 -4.76
CA ALA A 129 -4.79 6.25 -3.98
C ALA A 129 -4.42 7.58 -4.64
N ALA A 130 -4.40 8.65 -3.85
CA ALA A 130 -3.98 9.97 -4.29
C ALA A 130 -2.44 10.06 -4.42
N TYR A 131 -1.98 10.87 -5.37
CA TYR A 131 -0.58 11.26 -5.52
C TYR A 131 -0.48 12.72 -5.98
N ASP A 132 0.27 13.53 -5.22
CA ASP A 132 0.42 14.98 -5.41
C ASP A 132 -0.91 15.76 -5.29
N ASP A 133 -1.75 15.79 -6.32
CA ASP A 133 -3.04 16.47 -6.28
C ASP A 133 -4.17 15.64 -6.92
N PRO A 134 -5.13 15.11 -6.13
CA PRO A 134 -6.21 14.29 -6.66
C PRO A 134 -7.44 15.10 -7.10
N ALA A 135 -7.49 16.42 -6.95
CA ALA A 135 -8.77 17.12 -6.89
C ALA A 135 -8.98 18.31 -7.84
N THR A 136 -7.95 19.00 -8.34
CA THR A 136 -8.12 20.26 -9.08
C THR A 136 -9.05 20.15 -10.30
N LYS A 137 -9.03 19.01 -10.99
CA LYS A 137 -9.87 18.71 -12.17
C LYS A 137 -11.09 17.84 -11.86
N LEU A 138 -11.32 17.42 -10.61
CA LEU A 138 -12.51 16.64 -10.25
C LEU A 138 -13.77 17.50 -10.34
N ASN A 139 -14.66 17.12 -11.26
CA ASN A 139 -15.99 17.72 -11.41
C ASN A 139 -17.05 16.93 -10.61
N ASP A 140 -18.26 17.49 -10.54
CA ASP A 140 -19.37 16.91 -9.78
C ASP A 140 -19.76 15.51 -10.28
N GLU A 141 -19.69 15.27 -11.58
CA GLU A 141 -19.99 13.96 -12.16
C GLU A 141 -19.01 12.88 -11.67
N ALA A 142 -17.71 13.16 -11.72
CA ALA A 142 -16.68 12.24 -11.23
C ALA A 142 -16.84 12.00 -9.72
N ARG A 143 -17.10 13.07 -8.95
CA ARG A 143 -17.33 12.98 -7.50
C ARG A 143 -18.54 12.12 -7.16
N ASN A 144 -19.64 12.27 -7.90
CA ASN A 144 -20.85 11.47 -7.73
C ASN A 144 -20.59 10.00 -8.07
N LEU A 145 -19.91 9.71 -9.18
CA LEU A 145 -19.54 8.33 -9.54
C LEU A 145 -18.66 7.67 -8.46
N ILE A 146 -17.73 8.40 -7.86
CA ILE A 146 -16.89 7.87 -6.77
C ILE A 146 -17.70 7.71 -5.48
N ALA A 147 -18.62 8.65 -5.18
CA ALA A 147 -19.51 8.54 -4.02
C ALA A 147 -20.43 7.31 -4.11
N GLU A 148 -20.93 6.96 -5.30
CA GLU A 148 -21.69 5.73 -5.57
C GLU A 148 -20.90 4.44 -5.33
N LEU A 149 -19.57 4.50 -5.34
CA LEU A 149 -18.71 3.36 -4.99
C LEU A 149 -18.57 3.18 -3.48
N GLY A 150 -19.19 4.06 -2.68
CA GLY A 150 -19.19 4.00 -1.22
C GLY A 150 -18.31 5.06 -0.54
N SER A 151 -17.76 6.03 -1.27
CA SER A 151 -16.92 7.07 -0.67
C SER A 151 -17.75 8.08 0.14
N SER A 152 -17.22 8.47 1.30
CA SER A 152 -17.72 9.54 2.16
C SER A 152 -16.99 10.87 1.92
N TYR A 153 -15.81 10.83 1.29
CA TYR A 153 -14.93 11.98 1.12
C TYR A 153 -14.79 12.49 -0.32
N ALA A 154 -15.27 11.75 -1.32
CA ALA A 154 -15.14 12.14 -2.73
C ALA A 154 -15.71 13.55 -3.03
N SER A 155 -16.84 13.92 -2.42
CA SER A 155 -17.45 15.23 -2.62
C SER A 155 -16.65 16.40 -2.03
N LYS A 156 -15.77 16.14 -1.05
CA LYS A 156 -15.01 17.18 -0.33
C LYS A 156 -13.51 17.17 -0.63
N LEU A 157 -13.01 16.26 -1.48
CA LEU A 157 -11.61 16.22 -1.90
C LEU A 157 -11.21 17.58 -2.49
N GLY A 158 -10.20 18.20 -1.88
CA GLY A 158 -9.62 19.47 -2.28
C GLY A 158 -8.16 19.35 -2.72
N PHE A 159 -7.59 20.49 -3.12
CA PHE A 159 -6.25 20.59 -3.67
C PHE A 159 -5.18 19.98 -2.74
N ARG A 160 -4.48 18.95 -3.25
CA ARG A 160 -3.44 18.18 -2.53
C ARG A 160 -3.90 17.52 -1.24
N ASP A 161 -5.20 17.39 -1.02
CA ASP A 161 -5.68 16.48 0.00
C ASP A 161 -5.13 15.09 -0.30
N ASN A 162 -4.81 14.36 0.74
CA ASN A 162 -4.38 12.98 0.61
C ASN A 162 -5.53 12.04 0.94
N TRP A 163 -5.64 10.96 0.18
CA TRP A 163 -6.81 10.10 0.23
C TRP A 163 -6.49 8.71 -0.30
N ILE A 164 -7.00 7.71 0.41
CA ILE A 164 -6.97 6.30 0.02
C ILE A 164 -8.32 5.68 0.28
N PHE A 165 -8.75 4.82 -0.63
CA PHE A 165 -10.12 4.30 -0.63
C PHE A 165 -10.19 2.92 -1.26
N ILE A 166 -11.02 2.05 -0.69
CA ILE A 166 -11.50 0.84 -1.35
C ILE A 166 -13.01 0.87 -1.32
N GLY A 167 -13.62 0.92 -2.49
CA GLY A 167 -15.07 0.84 -2.67
C GLY A 167 -15.48 -0.37 -3.50
N GLY A 168 -16.75 -0.40 -3.86
CA GLY A 168 -17.26 -1.40 -4.78
C GLY A 168 -18.51 -0.94 -5.51
N LYS A 169 -18.63 -1.30 -6.79
CA LYS A 169 -19.84 -0.96 -7.55
C LYS A 169 -21.00 -1.83 -7.07
N GLY A 170 -22.07 -1.16 -6.63
CA GLY A 170 -23.26 -1.78 -6.07
C GLY A 170 -23.20 -2.04 -4.56
N ILE A 171 -22.24 -1.42 -3.85
CA ILE A 171 -22.29 -1.31 -2.40
C ILE A 171 -23.53 -0.49 -1.98
N LYS A 172 -24.17 -0.86 -0.86
CA LYS A 172 -25.34 -0.14 -0.33
C LYS A 172 -24.94 0.94 0.66
N ASP A 173 -23.91 0.67 1.45
CA ASP A 173 -23.43 1.53 2.52
C ASP A 173 -22.11 2.22 2.15
N LYS A 174 -21.66 3.13 3.03
CA LYS A 174 -20.33 3.70 2.92
C LYS A 174 -19.27 2.64 3.18
N SER A 175 -18.16 2.74 2.46
CA SER A 175 -17.06 1.81 2.66
C SER A 175 -16.38 2.05 4.01
N PRO A 176 -16.07 0.99 4.78
CA PRO A 176 -15.23 1.12 5.97
C PRO A 176 -13.74 1.32 5.62
N PHE A 177 -13.37 1.18 4.35
CA PHE A 177 -12.00 1.25 3.87
C PHE A 177 -11.75 2.60 3.20
N GLU A 178 -11.69 3.66 3.99
CA GLU A 178 -11.44 5.02 3.51
C GLU A 178 -10.65 5.82 4.54
N GLN A 179 -9.59 6.48 4.12
CA GLN A 179 -8.87 7.46 4.92
C GLN A 179 -8.65 8.73 4.11
N TYR A 180 -8.69 9.87 4.81
CA TYR A 180 -8.60 11.20 4.23
C TYR A 180 -7.77 12.08 5.14
N LEU A 181 -6.92 12.91 4.55
CA LEU A 181 -6.17 13.93 5.24
C LEU A 181 -6.19 15.21 4.42
N LYS A 182 -6.70 16.28 5.05
CA LYS A 182 -6.82 17.58 4.40
C LYS A 182 -5.45 18.23 4.26
N ASN A 183 -5.20 18.88 3.14
CA ASN A 183 -4.07 19.79 2.98
C ASN A 183 -4.29 21.04 3.83
N ASP A 184 -3.45 21.22 4.86
CA ASP A 184 -3.51 22.35 5.78
C ASP A 184 -2.09 22.79 6.15
N LYS A 185 -1.76 24.05 5.84
CA LYS A 185 -0.43 24.63 6.08
C LYS A 185 0.05 24.50 7.53
N GLN A 186 -0.86 24.43 8.50
CA GLN A 186 -0.50 24.35 9.92
C GLN A 186 -0.17 22.92 10.37
N THR A 187 -0.72 21.90 9.72
CA THR A 187 -0.60 20.50 10.14
C THR A 187 0.15 19.61 9.14
N ASN A 188 0.44 20.14 7.95
CA ASN A 188 1.17 19.44 6.91
C ASN A 188 2.56 19.00 7.39
N LYS A 189 2.90 17.75 7.05
CA LYS A 189 4.23 17.18 7.29
C LYS A 189 5.27 17.61 6.27
N TYR A 190 4.83 17.87 5.04
CA TYR A 190 5.67 18.35 3.94
C TYR A 190 5.30 19.79 3.59
N ASP A 191 6.19 20.52 2.92
CA ASP A 191 5.93 21.89 2.50
C ASP A 191 4.82 21.96 1.44
N GLY A 192 3.57 22.15 1.90
CA GLY A 192 2.39 22.24 1.04
C GLY A 192 1.73 20.91 0.67
N TRP A 193 2.08 19.81 1.36
CA TRP A 193 1.36 18.53 1.28
C TRP A 193 1.20 17.88 2.67
N PRO A 194 0.06 17.22 2.92
CA PRO A 194 -0.16 16.45 4.14
C PRO A 194 0.65 15.15 4.13
N GLU A 195 0.68 14.44 5.25
CA GLU A 195 1.44 13.19 5.35
C GLU A 195 0.84 12.02 4.56
N VAL A 196 1.65 10.97 4.40
CA VAL A 196 1.25 9.74 3.72
C VAL A 196 0.19 9.01 4.54
N LEU A 197 -0.86 8.55 3.86
CA LEU A 197 -1.86 7.65 4.41
C LEU A 197 -1.51 6.21 4.08
N GLU A 198 -1.69 5.31 5.05
CA GLU A 198 -1.54 3.88 4.91
C GLU A 198 -2.75 3.16 5.50
N MET A 199 -3.30 2.24 4.72
CA MET A 199 -4.38 1.35 5.15
C MET A 199 -4.08 -0.06 4.70
N GLU A 200 -4.18 -1.00 5.64
CA GLU A 200 -4.10 -2.42 5.38
C GLU A 200 -5.26 -3.14 6.05
N GLY A 201 -5.66 -4.28 5.50
CA GLY A 201 -6.78 -5.04 6.05
C GLY A 201 -7.25 -6.17 5.15
N CYS A 202 -8.49 -6.58 5.39
CA CYS A 202 -9.12 -7.72 4.75
C CYS A 202 -10.49 -7.31 4.18
N VAL A 203 -10.65 -7.36 2.85
CA VAL A 203 -11.94 -7.10 2.20
C VAL A 203 -12.72 -8.41 2.08
N PRO A 204 -13.99 -8.48 2.49
CA PRO A 204 -14.82 -9.66 2.29
C PRO A 204 -14.93 -10.05 0.82
N LYS A 205 -14.79 -11.35 0.52
CA LYS A 205 -15.10 -11.86 -0.82
C LYS A 205 -16.60 -11.67 -1.08
N LYS A 206 -16.94 -11.23 -2.29
CA LYS A 206 -18.32 -11.29 -2.74
C LYS A 206 -18.67 -12.75 -2.99
N LEU A 207 -19.53 -13.30 -2.14
CA LEU A 207 -20.16 -14.59 -2.38
C LEU A 207 -21.37 -14.30 -3.29
N ASP A 208 -21.45 -14.99 -4.41
CA ASP A 208 -22.56 -14.85 -5.36
C ASP A 208 -23.86 -15.47 -4.82
#